data_AF-A0A4Y2CBD6-F1
#
_entry.id   AF-A0A4Y2CBD6-F1
#
_cell.length_a   1.000
_cell.length_b   1.000
_cell.length_c   1.000
_cell.angle_alpha   90.00
_cell.angle_beta   90.00
_cell.angle_gamma   90.00
#
_symmetry.space_group_name_H-M   'P 1'
#
loop_
_entity.id
_entity.type
_entity.pdbx_description
1 polymer ?
#
loop_
_entity_poly.entity_id
_entity_poly.type
_entity_poly.pdbx_seq_one_letter_code
_entity_poly.pdbx_strand_id
1 'polypeptide(L)' 'MVESSNINEVVNLVTKTIISAADASIPKSGLSFPKNRKPWWNKYCTNTNRDQRRAWNVFRRHPTSTNQIAFQR' A
#
# COMPACT_ATOMS: atom_id res chain seq x y z
N MET A 1 -35.20 22.50 37.58
CA MET A 1 -34.27 21.37 37.74
C MET A 1 -33.76 21.06 36.35
N VAL A 2 -32.48 21.36 36.08
CA VAL A 2 -31.87 20.98 34.80
C VAL A 2 -31.76 19.46 34.84
N GLU A 3 -32.56 18.79 34.01
CA GLU A 3 -32.39 17.37 33.77
C GLU A 3 -30.96 17.18 33.31
N SER A 4 -30.18 16.52 34.16
CA SER A 4 -28.88 15.98 33.79
C SER A 4 -29.12 14.89 32.76
N SER A 5 -29.45 15.27 31.52
CA SER A 5 -29.36 14.39 30.37
C SER A 5 -28.00 13.72 30.51
N ASN A 6 -28.10 12.41 30.74
CA ASN A 6 -27.14 11.60 31.46
C ASN A 6 -25.75 11.90 30.90
N ILE A 7 -24.86 12.56 31.66
CA ILE A 7 -23.53 13.02 31.19
C ILE A 7 -22.82 11.89 30.43
N ASN A 8 -23.05 10.66 30.85
CA ASN A 8 -22.55 9.45 30.23
C ASN A 8 -23.06 9.24 28.79
N GLU A 9 -24.31 9.57 28.48
CA GLU A 9 -24.87 9.52 27.13
C GLU A 9 -24.20 10.53 26.20
N VAL A 10 -23.97 11.76 26.67
CA VAL A 10 -23.29 12.80 25.90
C VAL A 10 -21.84 12.39 25.63
N VAL A 11 -21.13 11.88 26.64
CA VAL A 11 -19.77 11.35 26.49
C VAL A 11 -19.73 10.19 25.49
N ASN A 12 -20.68 9.26 25.57
CA ASN A 12 -20.77 8.13 24.64
C ASN A 12 -21.04 8.60 23.21
N LEU A 13 -21.89 9.60 23.01
CA LEU A 13 -22.18 10.17 21.70
C LEU A 13 -20.92 10.78 21.08
N VAL A 14 -20.23 11.66 21.82
CA VAL A 14 -18.99 12.30 21.36
C VAL A 14 -17.92 11.27 21.01
N THR A 15 -17.75 10.25 21.87
CA THR A 15 -16.78 9.18 21.65
C THR A 15 -17.07 8.40 20.36
N LYS A 16 -18.33 8.02 20.14
CA LYS A 16 -18.76 7.33 18.91
C LYS A 16 -18.52 8.18 17.66
N THR A 17 -18.83 9.47 17.73
CA THR A 17 -18.62 10.41 16.61
C THR A 17 -17.15 10.51 16.23
N ILE A 18 -16.24 10.62 17.21
CA ILE A 18 -14.79 10.69 16.96
C ILE A 18 -14.29 9.40 16.28
N ILE A 19 -14.67 8.22 16.81
CA ILE A 19 -14.27 6.93 16.24
C ILE A 19 -14.78 6.79 14.80
N SER A 20 -16.05 7.13 14.56
CA SER A 20 -16.62 7.04 13.21
C SER A 20 -15.94 7.99 12.22
N ALA A 21 -15.59 9.21 12.65
CA ALA A 21 -14.86 10.15 11.81
C ALA A 21 -13.43 9.67 11.52
N ALA A 22 -12.76 9.08 12.51
CA ALA A 22 -11.44 8.50 12.35
C ALA A 22 -11.45 7.31 11.39
N ASP A 23 -12.40 6.38 11.53
CA ASP A 23 -12.53 5.23 10.64
C ASP A 23 -12.86 5.63 9.19
N ALA A 24 -13.62 6.72 9.00
CA ALA A 24 -13.93 7.25 7.67
C ALA A 24 -12.75 8.00 7.02
N SER A 25 -11.92 8.65 7.83
CA SER A 25 -10.84 9.53 7.35
C SER A 25 -9.48 8.83 7.25
N ILE A 26 -9.25 7.81 8.08
CA ILE A 26 -8.01 7.05 8.15
C ILE A 26 -8.27 5.69 7.48
N PRO A 27 -7.87 5.50 6.22
CA PRO A 27 -7.98 4.19 5.59
C PRO A 27 -7.17 3.19 6.42
N LYS A 28 -7.83 2.14 6.93
CA LYS A 28 -7.16 1.03 7.60
C LYS A 28 -6.22 0.42 6.58
N SER A 29 -4.92 0.70 6.73
CA SER A 29 -3.91 0.23 5.81
C SER A 29 -3.84 -1.30 5.89
N GLY A 30 -4.57 -1.97 5.00
CA GLY A 30 -4.34 -3.35 4.68
C GLY A 30 -2.95 -3.42 4.04
N LEU A 31 -1.97 -3.88 4.81
CA LEU A 31 -0.62 -4.14 4.32
C LEU A 31 -0.66 -5.33 3.36
N SER A 32 -1.25 -5.14 2.18
CA SER A 32 -1.03 -6.02 1.03
C SER A 32 0.32 -5.61 0.44
N PHE A 33 1.39 -5.90 1.17
CA PHE A 33 2.67 -6.03 0.51
C PHE A 33 2.54 -7.20 -0.47
N PRO A 34 3.09 -7.12 -1.68
CA PRO A 34 3.13 -8.27 -2.57
C PRO A 34 3.73 -9.45 -1.80
N LYS A 35 2.93 -10.52 -1.68
CA LYS A 35 3.19 -11.72 -0.87
C LYS A 35 4.52 -12.41 -1.20
N ASN A 36 5.11 -12.06 -2.33
CA ASN A 36 6.35 -12.60 -2.83
C ASN A 36 7.50 -11.60 -2.60
N ARG A 37 8.00 -11.53 -1.37
CA ARG A 37 9.39 -11.06 -1.18
C ARG A 37 10.29 -12.06 -1.91
N LYS A 38 10.79 -11.70 -3.10
CA LYS A 38 11.76 -12.51 -3.84
C LYS A 38 12.83 -12.97 -2.83
N PRO A 39 13.02 -14.28 -2.59
CA PRO A 39 14.02 -14.75 -1.65
C PRO A 39 15.38 -14.21 -2.08
N TRP A 40 16.01 -13.40 -1.24
CA TRP A 40 17.27 -12.73 -1.56
C TRP A 40 18.45 -13.71 -1.72
N TRP A 41 18.26 -14.97 -1.32
CA TRP A 41 19.24 -16.04 -1.42
C TRP A 41 19.09 -16.97 -2.64
N ASN A 42 18.11 -16.77 -3.53
CA ASN A 42 17.97 -17.63 -4.72
C ASN A 42 18.74 -17.04 -5.92
N LYS A 43 19.73 -17.77 -6.44
CA LYS A 43 20.50 -17.40 -7.65
C LYS A 43 19.60 -17.07 -8.84
N TYR A 44 18.47 -17.77 -8.98
CA TYR A 44 17.45 -17.49 -9.99
C TYR A 44 16.80 -16.11 -9.79
N CYS A 45 16.48 -15.73 -8.54
CA CYS A 45 15.95 -14.41 -8.22
C CYS A 45 16.97 -13.29 -8.49
N THR A 46 18.25 -13.53 -8.21
CA THR A 46 19.33 -12.58 -8.51
C THR A 46 19.51 -12.38 -10.02
N ASN A 47 19.53 -13.47 -10.80
CA ASN A 47 19.66 -13.40 -12.25
C ASN A 47 18.46 -12.68 -12.89
N THR A 48 17.23 -13.06 -12.51
CA THR A 48 16.02 -12.41 -13.03
C THR A 48 15.97 -10.91 -12.72
N ASN A 49 16.36 -10.49 -11.51
CA ASN A 49 16.46 -9.06 -11.15
C ASN A 49 17.54 -8.34 -11.98
N ARG A 50 18.70 -8.97 -12.20
CA ARG A 50 19.76 -8.42 -13.04
C ARG A 50 19.29 -8.23 -14.49
N ASP A 51 18.61 -9.21 -15.05
CA ASP A 51 18.14 -9.16 -16.44
C ASP A 51 17.01 -8.13 -16.60
N GLN A 52 16.09 -8.04 -15.64
CA GLN A 52 15.07 -7.00 -15.60
C GLN A 52 15.68 -5.58 -15.49
N ARG A 53 16.71 -5.39 -14.65
CA ARG A 53 17.44 -4.10 -14.57
C ARG A 53 18.15 -3.74 -15.87
N ARG A 54 18.69 -4.74 -16.59
CA ARG A 54 19.30 -4.52 -17.92
C ARG A 54 18.24 -4.07 -18.91
N ALA A 55 17.10 -4.75 -18.99
CA ALA A 55 15.98 -4.38 -19.85
C ALA A 55 15.44 -2.97 -19.51
N TRP A 56 15.31 -2.66 -18.21
CA TRP A 56 14.94 -1.32 -17.75
C TRP A 56 15.92 -0.24 -18.23
N ASN A 57 17.23 -0.49 -18.12
CA ASN A 57 18.23 0.48 -18.57
C ASN A 57 18.19 0.71 -20.07
N VAL A 58 17.92 -0.32 -20.87
CA VAL A 58 17.73 -0.19 -22.32
C VAL A 58 16.48 0.63 -22.62
N PHE A 59 15.34 0.29 -22.03
CA PHE A 59 14.09 1.01 -22.22
C PHE A 59 14.18 2.48 -21.76
N ARG A 60 14.81 2.74 -20.62
CA ARG A 60 15.01 4.10 -20.09
C ARG A 60 15.87 4.98 -21.01
N ARG A 61 16.85 4.41 -21.70
CA ARG A 61 17.67 5.13 -22.69
C ARG A 61 16.96 5.26 -24.04
N HIS A 62 16.19 4.25 -24.42
CA HIS A 62 15.51 4.17 -25.72
C HIS A 62 14.07 3.64 -25.51
N PRO A 63 13.10 4.54 -25.27
CA PRO A 63 11.74 4.17 -24.89
C PRO A 63 10.91 3.75 -26.13
N THR A 64 11.24 2.61 -26.72
CA THR A 64 10.50 2.01 -27.83
C THR A 64 9.53 0.95 -27.32
N SER A 65 8.47 0.66 -28.09
CA SER A 65 7.50 -0.40 -27.77
C SER A 65 8.16 -1.78 -27.64
N THR A 66 9.16 -2.08 -28.48
CA THR A 66 9.95 -3.32 -28.40
C THR A 66 10.70 -3.44 -27.07
N ASN A 67 11.29 -2.34 -26.60
CA ASN A 67 12.02 -2.31 -25.33
C ASN A 67 11.08 -2.36 -24.12
N GLN A 68 9.87 -1.78 -24.24
CA GLN A 68 8.83 -1.89 -23.23
C GLN A 68 8.39 -3.35 -23.05
N ILE A 69 8.11 -4.05 -24.16
CA ILE A 69 7.74 -5.48 -24.14
C ILE A 69 8.88 -6.32 -23.55
N ALA A 70 10.14 -6.02 -23.89
CA ALA A 70 11.29 -6.72 -23.34
C ALA A 70 11.48 -6.52 -21.83
N PHE A 71 11.14 -5.34 -21.28
CA PHE A 71 11.20 -5.05 -19.85
C PHE A 71 10.03 -5.66 -19.05
N GLN A 72 8.86 -5.81 -19.68
CA GLN A 72 7.66 -6.35 -19.03
C GLN A 72 7.61 -7.89 -18.99
N ARG A 73 8.50 -8.57 -19.70
CA ARG A 73 8.69 -10.03 -19.65
C ARG A 73 9.41 -10.45 -18.37
#